data_AF-A0A090QXA2-F1
#
_entry.id   AF-A0A090QXA2-F1
#
_cell.length_a   1.000
_cell.length_b   1.000
_cell.length_c   1.000
_cell.angle_alpha   90.00
_cell.angle_beta   90.00
_cell.angle_gamma   90.00
#
_symmetry.space_group_name_H-M   'P 1'
#
loop_
_entity.id
_entity.type
_entity.pdbx_description
1 polymer ?
#
loop_
_entity_poly.entity_id
_entity_poly.type
_entity_poly.pdbx_seq_one_letter_code
_entity_poly.pdbx_strand_id
1 'polypeptide(L)'
;MYKVSSKLKIFAFVLIGLGALLTVGGFLSAPASEDAVREMLANDASHGDGHGSTDTHQVVSHDAHASNAHGDEHASGHESDHVEHLYHQLANKPWSALYVACFFFFMIALGCTAFYAIQKVAQAGWSPGLFRVMEGISSYLLVGGILMFVLLLATGLGANHIFTWMNPGVAEVGHENYDALVAGKTGFLNVPFWLIRAGAFLVGWNLYRWNIRKFSLKQDEEPEGNVWYKKGFKHSAMFLVFFIVTESIMSWDWIMSLILTGSQHYLDGMYSLVCSLVVLQ
;
A
#
# COMPACT_ATOMS: atom_id res chain seq x y z
N MET A 1 -30.00 17.80 6.40
CA MET A 1 -29.02 17.65 5.28
C MET A 1 -27.77 18.44 5.64
N TYR A 2 -26.57 17.85 5.60
CA TYR A 2 -25.33 18.56 5.92
C TYR A 2 -24.97 19.53 4.78
N LYS A 3 -24.74 20.81 5.10
CA LYS A 3 -24.32 21.83 4.12
C LYS A 3 -22.80 21.95 4.16
N VAL A 4 -22.14 21.48 3.11
CA VAL A 4 -20.69 21.59 2.97
C VAL A 4 -20.30 23.06 2.88
N SER A 5 -19.37 23.50 3.73
CA SER A 5 -18.82 24.86 3.70
C SER A 5 -18.04 25.10 2.42
N SER A 6 -18.29 26.23 1.74
CA SER A 6 -17.53 26.62 0.54
C SER A 6 -16.04 26.76 0.82
N LYS A 7 -15.66 27.18 2.04
CA LYS A 7 -14.26 27.26 2.47
C LYS A 7 -13.59 25.89 2.54
N LEU A 8 -14.32 24.88 3.03
CA LEU A 8 -13.81 23.50 3.12
C LEU A 8 -13.56 22.90 1.73
N LYS A 9 -14.45 23.18 0.76
CA LYS A 9 -14.24 22.74 -0.63
C LYS A 9 -12.98 23.35 -1.24
N ILE A 10 -12.81 24.66 -1.09
CA ILE A 10 -11.62 25.37 -1.60
C ILE A 10 -10.35 24.80 -0.95
N PHE A 11 -10.36 24.66 0.38
CA PHE A 11 -9.24 24.07 1.11
C PHE A 11 -8.89 22.66 0.63
N ALA A 12 -9.88 21.78 0.44
CA ALA A 12 -9.66 20.44 -0.10
C ALA A 12 -9.06 20.46 -1.50
N PHE A 13 -9.55 21.32 -2.40
CA PHE A 13 -8.98 21.45 -3.76
C PHE A 13 -7.55 21.98 -3.74
N VAL A 14 -7.23 22.92 -2.85
CA VAL A 14 -5.86 23.42 -2.67
C VAL A 14 -4.93 22.30 -2.21
N LEU A 15 -5.35 21.48 -1.23
CA LEU A 15 -4.55 20.34 -0.77
C LEU A 15 -4.35 19.28 -1.85
N ILE A 16 -5.39 18.97 -2.64
CA ILE A 16 -5.28 18.03 -3.77
C ILE A 16 -4.31 18.57 -4.82
N GLY A 17 -4.43 19.86 -5.17
CA GLY A 17 -3.53 20.50 -6.14
C GLY A 17 -2.08 20.56 -5.66
N LEU A 18 -1.85 20.96 -4.41
CA LEU A 18 -0.52 20.97 -3.81
C LEU A 18 0.06 19.57 -3.73
N GLY A 19 -0.72 18.58 -3.29
CA GLY A 19 -0.31 17.18 -3.26
C GLY A 19 0.08 16.66 -4.64
N ALA A 20 -0.71 16.95 -5.68
CA ALA A 20 -0.38 16.56 -7.05
C ALA A 20 0.91 17.22 -7.54
N LEU A 21 1.12 18.51 -7.24
CA LEU A 21 2.35 19.23 -7.60
C LEU A 21 3.58 18.64 -6.89
N LEU A 22 3.48 18.31 -5.60
CA LEU A 22 4.56 17.68 -4.84
C LEU A 22 4.89 16.29 -5.37
N THR A 23 3.86 15.49 -5.72
CA THR A 23 4.07 14.18 -6.35
C THR A 23 4.78 14.34 -7.69
N VAL A 24 4.32 15.23 -8.58
CA VAL A 24 4.99 15.49 -9.87
C VAL A 24 6.43 15.95 -9.66
N GLY A 25 6.68 16.86 -8.71
CA GLY A 25 8.03 17.29 -8.35
C GLY A 25 8.92 16.13 -7.90
N GLY A 26 8.39 15.21 -7.09
CA GLY A 26 9.10 14.00 -6.67
C GLY A 26 9.49 13.10 -7.84
N PHE A 27 8.60 12.89 -8.81
CA PHE A 27 8.88 12.12 -10.02
C PHE A 27 9.88 12.83 -10.95
N LEU A 28 9.85 14.16 -11.04
CA LEU A 28 10.80 14.95 -11.83
C LEU A 28 12.20 15.00 -11.21
N SER A 29 12.30 14.82 -9.88
CA SER A 29 13.58 14.78 -9.16
C SER A 29 14.25 13.40 -9.18
N ALA A 30 13.57 12.35 -9.63
CA ALA A 30 14.14 11.02 -9.70
C ALA A 30 15.20 10.94 -10.81
N PRO A 31 16.34 10.27 -10.58
CA PRO A 31 17.37 10.12 -11.59
C PRO A 31 16.84 9.30 -12.77
N ALA A 32 17.15 9.75 -13.99
CA ALA A 32 16.71 9.11 -15.22
C ALA A 32 17.66 8.01 -15.73
N SER A 33 18.89 7.96 -15.21
CA SER A 33 19.92 6.99 -15.59
C SER A 33 20.97 6.80 -14.49
N GLU A 34 21.74 5.72 -14.57
CA GLU A 34 22.92 5.48 -13.73
C GLU A 34 23.98 6.59 -13.87
N ASP A 35 24.16 7.13 -15.08
CA ASP A 35 25.12 8.23 -15.30
C ASP A 35 24.73 9.50 -14.54
N ALA A 36 23.43 9.78 -14.41
CA ALA A 36 22.96 10.89 -13.57
C ALA A 36 23.27 10.64 -12.08
N VAL A 37 23.25 9.39 -11.62
CA VAL A 37 23.63 9.03 -10.25
C VAL A 37 25.14 9.16 -10.05
N ARG A 38 25.96 8.75 -11.04
CA ARG A 38 27.42 8.97 -11.01
C ARG A 38 27.76 10.45 -10.94
N GLU A 39 27.07 11.28 -11.71
CA GLU A 39 27.24 12.74 -11.67
C GLU A 39 26.84 13.34 -10.32
N MET A 40 25.75 12.86 -9.71
CA MET A 40 25.36 13.26 -8.35
C MET A 40 26.44 12.90 -7.32
N LEU A 41 26.95 11.66 -7.36
CA LEU A 41 28.03 11.20 -6.46
C LEU A 41 29.33 12.00 -6.67
N ALA A 42 29.67 12.31 -7.92
CA ALA A 42 30.84 13.11 -8.26
C ALA A 42 30.69 14.58 -7.81
N ASN A 43 29.50 15.17 -7.93
CA ASN A 43 29.20 16.52 -7.46
C ASN A 43 29.23 16.59 -5.93
N ASP A 44 28.67 15.60 -5.22
CA ASP A 44 28.75 15.51 -3.76
C ASP A 44 30.19 15.35 -3.27
N ALA A 45 31.01 14.57 -3.97
CA ALA A 45 32.45 14.43 -3.68
C ALA A 45 33.23 15.73 -3.90
N SER A 46 32.78 16.59 -4.83
CA SER A 46 33.40 17.90 -5.12
C SER A 46 33.01 19.02 -4.13
N HIS A 47 31.97 18.81 -3.32
CA HIS A 47 31.44 19.77 -2.34
C HIS A 47 31.79 19.43 -0.88
N GLY A 48 32.78 18.57 -0.64
CA GLY A 48 33.19 18.18 0.72
C GLY A 48 33.85 19.31 1.52
N ASP A 49 33.06 20.11 2.24
CA ASP A 49 33.19 20.32 3.69
C ASP A 49 32.00 21.11 4.27
N GLY A 50 31.37 20.59 5.33
CA GLY A 50 30.47 21.37 6.20
C GLY A 50 28.98 20.96 6.25
N HIS A 51 28.71 19.94 7.08
CA HIS A 51 27.44 19.67 7.79
C HIS A 51 26.17 19.29 7.01
N GLY A 52 25.71 18.07 7.28
CA GLY A 52 24.30 17.71 7.16
C GLY A 52 24.09 16.20 7.21
N SER A 53 24.08 15.61 8.41
CA SER A 53 23.51 14.28 8.62
C SER A 53 22.08 14.25 8.07
N THR A 54 21.93 13.78 6.86
CA THR A 54 20.64 13.31 6.36
C THR A 54 20.55 11.87 6.79
N ASP A 55 19.74 11.61 7.81
CA ASP A 55 19.29 10.28 8.20
C ASP A 55 18.66 9.58 6.98
N THR A 56 19.49 8.93 6.17
CA THR A 56 19.05 7.82 5.35
C THR A 56 18.78 6.68 6.31
N HIS A 57 17.50 6.43 6.59
CA HIS A 57 17.04 5.25 7.30
C HIS A 57 17.70 4.00 6.73
N GLN A 58 18.73 3.55 7.43
CA GLN A 58 19.41 2.29 7.23
C GLN A 58 18.38 1.20 7.48
N VAL A 59 17.82 0.63 6.42
CA VAL A 59 17.20 -0.69 6.53
C VAL A 59 18.36 -1.63 6.83
N VAL A 60 18.34 -2.20 8.04
CA VAL A 60 19.38 -3.10 8.54
C VAL A 60 19.46 -4.33 7.61
N SER A 61 20.38 -4.30 6.65
CA SER A 61 20.87 -5.50 5.98
C SER A 61 21.95 -6.10 6.88
N HIS A 62 21.61 -7.23 7.47
CA HIS A 62 22.45 -7.93 8.42
C HIS A 62 23.49 -8.78 7.66
N ASP A 63 24.52 -8.16 7.09
CA ASP A 63 25.71 -8.87 6.61
C ASP A 63 26.93 -8.40 7.38
N ALA A 64 27.21 -9.13 8.46
CA ALA A 64 28.45 -9.03 9.18
C ALA A 64 29.41 -10.09 8.64
N HIS A 65 30.38 -9.69 7.82
CA HIS A 65 31.76 -10.21 7.90
C HIS A 65 32.74 -9.21 7.28
N ALA A 66 33.67 -8.76 8.11
CA ALA A 66 34.69 -7.77 7.80
C ALA A 66 36.05 -8.42 7.46
N SER A 67 36.90 -7.59 6.82
CA SER A 67 38.35 -7.70 6.58
C SER A 67 38.76 -8.53 5.33
N ASN A 68 39.69 -8.12 4.46
CA ASN A 68 40.90 -7.31 4.60
C ASN A 68 41.30 -6.61 3.28
N ALA A 69 42.15 -5.58 3.39
CA ALA A 69 42.78 -4.82 2.31
C ALA A 69 43.65 -5.65 1.35
N HIS A 70 43.59 -5.31 0.05
CA HIS A 70 44.68 -5.18 -0.95
C HIS A 70 44.14 -5.46 -2.38
N GLY A 71 44.32 -4.52 -3.32
CA GLY A 71 44.22 -4.78 -4.76
C GLY A 71 43.56 -3.67 -5.59
N ASP A 72 44.38 -2.75 -6.12
CA ASP A 72 44.03 -1.62 -7.01
C ASP A 72 43.54 -2.01 -8.43
N GLU A 73 42.88 -3.17 -8.60
CA GLU A 73 42.28 -3.58 -9.89
C GLU A 73 40.81 -4.05 -9.76
N HIS A 74 40.21 -4.00 -8.56
CA HIS A 74 38.81 -4.38 -8.30
C HIS A 74 37.88 -3.19 -7.96
N ALA A 75 38.38 -1.95 -8.02
CA ALA A 75 37.61 -0.77 -7.66
C ALA A 75 36.45 -0.45 -8.64
N SER A 76 36.59 -0.80 -9.92
CA SER A 76 35.60 -0.47 -10.95
C SER A 76 34.31 -1.29 -10.86
N GLY A 77 34.39 -2.56 -10.45
CA GLY A 77 33.21 -3.43 -10.29
C GLY A 77 32.37 -3.08 -9.05
N HIS A 78 33.04 -2.73 -7.94
CA HIS A 78 32.32 -2.28 -6.73
C HIS A 78 31.62 -0.94 -6.93
N GLU A 79 32.20 -0.04 -7.73
CA GLU A 79 31.59 1.24 -8.05
C GLU A 79 30.39 1.08 -9.00
N SER A 80 30.47 0.20 -10.01
CA SER A 80 29.34 -0.07 -10.91
C SER A 80 28.14 -0.66 -10.19
N ASP A 81 28.36 -1.68 -9.35
CA ASP A 81 27.29 -2.35 -8.60
C ASP A 81 26.65 -1.39 -7.60
N HIS A 82 27.46 -0.53 -6.96
CA HIS A 82 26.96 0.50 -6.05
C HIS A 82 26.07 1.52 -6.75
N VAL A 83 26.47 1.98 -7.94
CA VAL A 83 25.71 2.93 -8.75
C VAL A 83 24.38 2.32 -9.21
N GLU A 84 24.39 1.07 -9.66
CA GLU A 84 23.17 0.35 -10.07
C GLU A 84 22.17 0.22 -8.91
N HIS A 85 22.64 -0.22 -7.74
CA HIS A 85 21.81 -0.31 -6.54
C HIS A 85 21.24 1.05 -6.11
N LEU A 86 22.05 2.10 -6.11
CA LEU A 86 21.60 3.45 -5.77
C LEU A 86 20.59 3.98 -6.78
N TYR A 87 20.80 3.74 -8.07
CA TYR A 87 19.85 4.12 -9.12
C TYR A 87 18.49 3.50 -8.88
N HIS A 88 18.42 2.18 -8.64
CA HIS A 88 17.16 1.51 -8.35
C HIS A 88 16.48 2.02 -7.06
N GLN A 89 17.24 2.34 -6.02
CA GLN A 89 16.69 2.93 -4.79
C GLN A 89 16.09 4.32 -5.02
N LEU A 90 16.81 5.18 -5.76
CA LEU A 90 16.37 6.54 -6.04
C LEU A 90 15.19 6.58 -7.03
N ALA A 91 15.21 5.74 -8.05
CA ALA A 91 14.13 5.63 -9.04
C ALA A 91 12.83 5.10 -8.42
N ASN A 92 12.90 4.17 -7.46
CA ASN A 92 11.73 3.63 -6.78
C ASN A 92 11.20 4.52 -5.65
N LYS A 93 11.99 5.47 -5.13
CA LYS A 93 11.61 6.36 -4.02
C LYS A 93 10.26 7.09 -4.22
N PRO A 94 9.98 7.77 -5.35
CA PRO A 94 8.68 8.43 -5.56
C PRO A 94 7.52 7.44 -5.64
N TRP A 95 7.75 6.25 -6.20
CA TRP A 95 6.75 5.19 -6.29
C TRP A 95 6.38 4.62 -4.92
N SER A 96 7.38 4.32 -4.08
CA SER A 96 7.17 3.82 -2.71
C SER A 96 6.48 4.86 -1.82
N ALA A 97 6.83 6.14 -1.96
CA ALA A 97 6.16 7.22 -1.24
C ALA A 97 4.67 7.32 -1.60
N LEU A 98 4.35 7.25 -2.90
CA LEU A 98 2.97 7.24 -3.37
C LEU A 98 2.21 5.99 -2.91
N TYR A 99 2.85 4.83 -2.95
CA TYR A 99 2.29 3.56 -2.49
C TYR A 99 1.86 3.62 -1.02
N VAL A 100 2.76 4.05 -0.13
CA VAL A 100 2.49 4.16 1.32
C VAL A 100 1.36 5.15 1.59
N ALA A 101 1.36 6.31 0.93
CA ALA A 101 0.31 7.31 1.11
C ALA A 101 -1.05 6.78 0.66
N CYS A 102 -1.14 6.18 -0.53
CA CYS A 102 -2.38 5.60 -1.03
C CYS A 102 -2.88 4.46 -0.14
N PHE A 103 -1.97 3.58 0.30
CA PHE A 103 -2.29 2.46 1.18
C PHE A 103 -2.84 2.95 2.53
N PHE A 104 -2.22 3.96 3.13
CA PHE A 104 -2.64 4.53 4.41
C PHE A 104 -4.09 5.06 4.37
N PHE A 105 -4.42 5.93 3.40
CA PHE A 105 -5.78 6.48 3.29
C PHE A 105 -6.81 5.41 2.89
N PHE A 106 -6.41 4.44 2.09
CA PHE A 106 -7.23 3.28 1.76
C PHE A 106 -7.58 2.46 3.02
N MET A 107 -6.61 2.18 3.88
CA MET A 107 -6.82 1.41 5.12
C MET A 107 -7.70 2.13 6.14
N ILE A 108 -7.66 3.46 6.22
CA ILE A 108 -8.60 4.23 7.05
C ILE A 108 -10.05 3.97 6.62
N ALA A 109 -10.32 4.02 5.31
CA ALA A 109 -11.67 3.78 4.78
C ALA A 109 -12.10 2.32 4.95
N LEU A 110 -11.18 1.37 4.76
CA LEU A 110 -11.44 -0.05 4.93
C LEU A 110 -11.69 -0.40 6.41
N GLY A 111 -10.85 0.09 7.32
CA GLY A 111 -11.01 -0.04 8.77
C GLY A 111 -12.34 0.55 9.25
N CYS A 112 -12.72 1.73 8.75
CA CYS A 112 -14.02 2.33 9.09
C CYS A 112 -15.19 1.46 8.63
N THR A 113 -15.07 0.83 7.45
CA THR A 113 -16.06 -0.10 6.91
C THR A 113 -16.18 -1.37 7.77
N ALA A 114 -15.04 -1.92 8.21
CA ALA A 114 -15.00 -3.06 9.12
C ALA A 114 -15.60 -2.71 10.49
N PHE A 115 -15.21 -1.58 11.07
CA PHE A 115 -15.74 -1.12 12.34
C PHE A 115 -17.26 -0.91 12.29
N TYR A 116 -17.76 -0.28 11.22
CA TYR A 116 -19.18 -0.12 10.98
C TYR A 116 -19.93 -1.46 10.91
N ALA A 117 -19.35 -2.47 10.26
CA ALA A 117 -19.92 -3.82 10.22
C ALA A 117 -19.96 -4.46 11.63
N ILE A 118 -18.89 -4.32 12.42
CA ILE A 118 -18.83 -4.80 13.81
C ILE A 118 -19.93 -4.15 14.64
N GLN A 119 -20.09 -2.83 14.57
CA GLN A 119 -21.10 -2.11 15.35
C GLN A 119 -22.53 -2.62 15.08
N LYS A 120 -22.84 -2.96 13.82
CA LYS A 120 -24.14 -3.53 13.45
C LYS A 120 -24.34 -4.96 13.95
N VAL A 121 -23.29 -5.79 13.89
CA VAL A 121 -23.37 -7.18 14.35
C VAL A 121 -23.38 -7.26 15.88
N ALA A 122 -22.65 -6.38 16.56
CA ALA A 122 -22.61 -6.28 18.02
C ALA A 122 -23.87 -5.62 18.61
N GLN A 123 -24.74 -5.04 17.79
CA GLN A 123 -25.95 -4.33 18.21
C GLN A 123 -25.68 -3.25 19.28
N ALA A 124 -24.59 -2.50 19.10
CA ALA A 124 -24.20 -1.47 20.06
C ALA A 124 -25.22 -0.32 20.09
N GLY A 125 -25.69 0.06 21.28
CA GLY A 125 -26.73 1.08 21.46
C GLY A 125 -26.26 2.53 21.27
N TRP A 126 -24.95 2.78 21.31
CA TRP A 126 -24.38 4.14 21.22
C TRP A 126 -23.98 4.55 19.80
N SER A 127 -23.67 3.58 18.93
CA SER A 127 -23.17 3.81 17.57
C SER A 127 -24.20 4.25 16.52
N PRO A 128 -25.54 4.10 16.68
CA PRO A 128 -26.51 4.52 15.66
C PRO A 128 -26.39 5.99 15.24
N GLY A 129 -26.08 6.90 16.18
CA GLY A 129 -25.86 8.31 15.88
C GLY A 129 -24.65 8.59 14.98
N LEU A 130 -23.69 7.65 14.91
CA LEU A 130 -22.44 7.78 14.17
C LEU A 130 -22.48 7.10 12.80
N PHE A 131 -23.48 6.26 12.52
CA PHE A 131 -23.55 5.47 11.29
C PHE A 131 -23.51 6.30 10.01
N ARG A 132 -24.12 7.49 9.99
CA ARG A 132 -24.06 8.39 8.84
C ARG A 132 -22.67 8.96 8.59
N VAL A 133 -21.89 9.17 9.65
CA VAL A 133 -20.48 9.62 9.55
C VAL A 133 -19.62 8.48 9.03
N MET A 134 -19.78 7.26 9.57
CA MET A 134 -19.05 6.06 9.12
C MET A 134 -19.34 5.71 7.65
N GLU A 135 -20.61 5.84 7.21
CA GLU A 135 -21.00 5.70 5.80
C GLU A 135 -20.39 6.78 4.90
N GLY A 136 -20.15 7.97 5.45
CA GLY A 136 -19.46 9.07 4.79
C GLY A 136 -17.97 8.77 4.60
N ILE A 137 -17.28 8.35 5.65
CA ILE A 137 -15.84 8.03 5.61
C ILE A 137 -15.58 6.83 4.68
N SER A 138 -16.36 5.76 4.81
CA SER A 138 -16.26 4.57 3.94
C SER A 138 -16.59 4.85 2.46
N SER A 139 -17.08 6.04 2.10
CA SER A 139 -17.24 6.42 0.69
C SER A 139 -15.91 6.58 -0.05
N TYR A 140 -14.83 6.90 0.66
CA TYR A 140 -13.49 6.99 0.09
C TYR A 140 -12.95 5.62 -0.36
N LEU A 141 -13.49 4.51 0.17
CA LEU A 141 -13.01 3.16 -0.14
C LEU A 141 -12.99 2.86 -1.65
N LEU A 142 -13.98 3.36 -2.40
CA LEU A 142 -14.02 3.17 -3.86
C LEU A 142 -12.90 3.96 -4.55
N VAL A 143 -12.73 5.22 -4.19
CA VAL A 143 -11.73 6.11 -4.79
C VAL A 143 -10.31 5.65 -4.44
N GLY A 144 -10.04 5.42 -3.16
CA GLY A 144 -8.76 4.88 -2.68
C GLY A 144 -8.47 3.49 -3.26
N GLY A 145 -9.49 2.63 -3.37
CA GLY A 145 -9.35 1.31 -3.97
C GLY A 145 -8.97 1.35 -5.46
N ILE A 146 -9.58 2.25 -6.25
CA ILE A 146 -9.22 2.45 -7.65
C ILE A 146 -7.78 2.97 -7.77
N LEU A 147 -7.39 3.95 -6.96
CA LEU A 147 -6.02 4.49 -6.95
C LEU A 147 -5.00 3.41 -6.62
N MET A 148 -5.27 2.60 -5.58
CA MET A 148 -4.43 1.45 -5.24
C MET A 148 -4.34 0.47 -6.41
N PHE A 149 -5.46 0.09 -7.01
CA PHE A 149 -5.46 -0.86 -8.12
C PHE A 149 -4.67 -0.36 -9.34
N VAL A 150 -4.76 0.94 -9.66
CA VAL A 150 -3.97 1.54 -10.73
C VAL A 150 -2.47 1.48 -10.43
N LEU A 151 -2.04 1.70 -9.19
CA LEU A 151 -0.64 1.55 -8.79
C LEU A 151 -0.16 0.10 -8.91
N LEU A 152 -0.96 -0.86 -8.44
CA LEU A 152 -0.66 -2.28 -8.58
C LEU A 152 -0.56 -2.70 -10.05
N LEU A 153 -1.45 -2.18 -10.89
CA LEU A 153 -1.41 -2.43 -12.34
C LEU A 153 -0.16 -1.82 -12.98
N ALA A 154 0.21 -0.59 -12.60
CA ALA A 154 1.43 0.05 -13.10
C ALA A 154 2.68 -0.76 -12.74
N THR A 155 2.75 -1.28 -11.51
CA THR A 155 3.85 -2.17 -11.11
C THR A 155 3.83 -3.49 -11.87
N GLY A 156 2.66 -4.12 -12.05
CA GLY A 156 2.53 -5.36 -12.82
C GLY A 156 2.89 -5.22 -14.31
N LEU A 157 2.84 -4.00 -14.86
CA LEU A 157 3.27 -3.68 -16.23
C LEU A 157 4.76 -3.28 -16.31
N GLY A 158 5.50 -3.29 -15.20
CA GLY A 158 6.93 -2.97 -15.15
C GLY A 158 7.26 -1.48 -15.07
N ALA A 159 6.32 -0.62 -14.65
CA ALA A 159 6.59 0.81 -14.48
C ALA A 159 7.49 1.14 -13.28
N ASN A 160 7.66 0.18 -12.35
CA ASN A 160 8.50 0.31 -11.15
C ASN A 160 8.91 -1.07 -10.63
N HIS A 161 9.94 -1.10 -9.79
CA HIS A 161 10.52 -2.31 -9.22
C HIS A 161 10.31 -2.36 -7.69
N ILE A 162 9.08 -2.07 -7.24
CA ILE A 162 8.74 -2.10 -5.81
C ILE A 162 8.69 -3.54 -5.28
N PHE A 163 8.23 -4.50 -6.09
CA PHE A 163 8.14 -5.92 -5.72
C PHE A 163 9.33 -6.69 -6.32
N THR A 164 10.21 -7.19 -5.46
CA THR A 164 11.44 -7.88 -5.88
C THR A 164 11.18 -9.15 -6.68
N TRP A 165 10.08 -9.85 -6.41
CA TRP A 165 9.69 -11.07 -7.13
C TRP A 165 9.15 -10.83 -8.54
N MET A 166 8.85 -9.58 -8.91
CA MET A 166 8.44 -9.22 -10.27
C MET A 166 9.63 -8.94 -11.18
N ASN A 167 10.87 -8.95 -10.65
CA ASN A 167 12.06 -8.70 -11.44
C ASN A 167 12.32 -9.85 -12.45
N PRO A 168 12.85 -9.52 -13.64
CA PRO A 168 13.17 -10.53 -14.65
C PRO A 168 14.12 -11.60 -14.13
N GLY A 169 13.83 -12.86 -14.43
CA GLY A 169 14.71 -14.00 -14.17
C GLY A 169 14.75 -14.51 -12.72
N VAL A 170 14.02 -13.90 -11.78
CA VAL A 170 14.02 -14.34 -10.36
C VAL A 170 13.45 -15.75 -10.17
N ALA A 171 12.52 -16.15 -11.03
CA ALA A 171 11.88 -17.48 -10.99
C ALA A 171 12.55 -18.53 -11.90
N GLU A 172 13.56 -18.16 -12.69
CA GLU A 172 14.15 -19.03 -13.72
C GLU A 172 15.41 -19.72 -13.20
N VAL A 173 15.37 -21.05 -13.14
CA VAL A 173 16.51 -21.86 -12.65
C VAL A 173 17.72 -21.64 -13.57
N GLY A 174 18.80 -21.08 -13.00
CA GLY A 174 20.05 -20.82 -13.72
C GLY A 174 20.22 -19.39 -14.23
N HIS A 175 19.27 -18.49 -13.96
CA HIS A 175 19.43 -17.06 -14.20
C HIS A 175 20.25 -16.40 -13.09
N GLU A 176 20.97 -15.31 -13.40
CA GLU A 176 21.83 -14.58 -12.44
C GLU A 176 21.06 -14.11 -11.19
N ASN A 177 19.82 -13.66 -11.39
CA ASN A 177 18.91 -13.20 -10.34
C ASN A 177 18.05 -14.30 -9.68
N TYR A 178 18.36 -15.58 -9.89
CA TYR A 178 17.52 -16.69 -9.41
C TYR A 178 17.41 -16.75 -7.88
N ASP A 179 16.17 -16.78 -7.37
CA ASP A 179 15.86 -17.02 -5.97
C ASP A 179 14.95 -18.26 -5.82
N ALA A 180 15.48 -19.30 -5.19
CA ALA A 180 14.76 -20.56 -4.94
C ALA A 180 13.50 -20.38 -4.07
N LEU A 181 13.49 -19.41 -3.15
CA LEU A 181 12.32 -19.11 -2.30
C LEU A 181 11.19 -18.48 -3.10
N VAL A 182 11.52 -17.61 -4.05
CA VAL A 182 10.54 -16.97 -4.94
C VAL A 182 10.04 -17.98 -5.98
N ALA A 183 10.94 -18.77 -6.57
CA ALA A 183 10.58 -19.81 -7.55
C ALA A 183 9.55 -20.80 -7.01
N GLY A 184 9.68 -21.21 -5.74
CA GLY A 184 8.72 -22.08 -5.05
C GLY A 184 7.35 -21.45 -4.78
N LYS A 185 7.23 -20.12 -4.84
CA LYS A 185 6.00 -19.36 -4.56
C LYS A 185 5.31 -18.82 -5.83
N THR A 186 5.84 -19.09 -7.02
CA THR A 186 5.29 -18.64 -8.32
C THR A 186 3.82 -19.02 -8.57
N GLY A 187 3.36 -20.14 -7.99
CA GLY A 187 1.94 -20.51 -8.04
C GLY A 187 1.00 -19.48 -7.40
N PHE A 188 1.47 -18.76 -6.38
CA PHE A 188 0.73 -17.69 -5.71
C PHE A 188 1.15 -16.29 -6.19
N LEU A 189 2.46 -16.10 -6.37
CA LEU A 189 3.13 -14.87 -6.81
C LEU A 189 3.31 -14.87 -8.33
N ASN A 190 2.20 -14.73 -9.04
CA ASN A 190 2.22 -14.42 -10.47
C ASN A 190 1.37 -13.18 -10.73
N VAL A 191 1.85 -12.32 -11.64
CA VAL A 191 1.25 -11.00 -11.89
C VAL A 191 -0.25 -11.09 -12.23
N PRO A 192 -0.71 -11.97 -13.14
CA PRO A 192 -2.14 -12.06 -13.46
C PRO A 192 -2.99 -12.50 -12.27
N PHE A 193 -2.60 -13.55 -11.55
CA PHE A 193 -3.37 -14.06 -10.41
C PHE A 193 -3.38 -13.06 -9.25
N TRP A 194 -2.26 -12.39 -8.99
CA TRP A 194 -2.14 -11.33 -7.98
C TRP A 194 -3.06 -10.13 -8.30
N LEU A 195 -3.08 -9.66 -9.55
CA LEU A 195 -3.98 -8.57 -9.97
C LEU A 195 -5.46 -8.99 -9.91
N ILE A 196 -5.79 -10.22 -10.32
CA ILE A 196 -7.16 -10.74 -10.25
C ILE A 196 -7.64 -10.80 -8.79
N ARG A 197 -6.81 -11.29 -7.86
CA ARG A 197 -7.13 -11.31 -6.42
C ARG A 197 -7.35 -9.89 -5.89
N ALA A 198 -6.43 -8.98 -6.19
CA ALA A 198 -6.55 -7.58 -5.78
C ALA A 198 -7.87 -6.95 -6.26
N GLY A 199 -8.22 -7.14 -7.54
CA GLY A 199 -9.49 -6.69 -8.10
C GLY A 199 -10.70 -7.33 -7.43
N ALA A 200 -10.67 -8.64 -7.17
CA ALA A 200 -11.75 -9.37 -6.52
C ALA A 200 -12.01 -8.87 -5.09
N PHE A 201 -10.96 -8.59 -4.31
CA PHE A 201 -11.08 -8.05 -2.96
C PHE A 201 -11.72 -6.66 -2.98
N LEU A 202 -11.24 -5.77 -3.85
CA LEU A 202 -11.78 -4.42 -4.00
C LEU A 202 -13.26 -4.43 -4.42
N VAL A 203 -13.63 -5.30 -5.36
CA VAL A 203 -15.04 -5.48 -5.76
C VAL A 203 -15.88 -5.99 -4.59
N GLY A 204 -15.41 -7.00 -3.86
CA GLY A 204 -16.11 -7.57 -2.71
C GLY A 204 -16.38 -6.54 -1.61
N TRP A 205 -15.37 -5.76 -1.22
CA TRP A 205 -15.52 -4.73 -0.19
C TRP A 205 -16.42 -3.58 -0.64
N ASN A 206 -16.30 -3.13 -1.90
CA ASN A 206 -17.15 -2.08 -2.45
C ASN A 206 -18.60 -2.54 -2.62
N LEU A 207 -18.84 -3.82 -2.95
CA LEU A 207 -20.17 -4.40 -3.03
C LEU A 207 -20.85 -4.38 -1.65
N TYR A 208 -20.14 -4.76 -0.59
CA TYR A 208 -20.64 -4.64 0.77
C TYR A 208 -21.01 -3.19 1.10
N ARG A 209 -20.07 -2.25 0.87
CA ARG A 209 -20.27 -0.82 1.13
C ARG A 209 -21.48 -0.25 0.40
N TRP A 210 -21.69 -0.64 -0.85
CA TRP A 210 -22.83 -0.20 -1.65
C TRP A 210 -24.15 -0.74 -1.08
N ASN A 211 -24.21 -2.04 -0.80
CA ASN A 211 -25.40 -2.71 -0.30
C ASN A 211 -25.79 -2.22 1.10
N ILE A 212 -24.84 -2.07 2.01
CA ILE A 212 -25.14 -1.71 3.39
C ILE A 212 -25.69 -0.29 3.51
N ARG A 213 -25.19 0.65 2.70
CA ARG A 213 -25.75 2.00 2.58
C ARG A 213 -27.16 1.95 2.00
N LYS A 214 -27.40 1.15 0.96
CA LYS A 214 -28.73 0.96 0.37
C LYS A 214 -29.74 0.43 1.40
N PHE A 215 -29.34 -0.54 2.22
CA PHE A 215 -30.19 -1.07 3.28
C PHE A 215 -30.44 -0.03 4.38
N SER A 216 -29.44 0.78 4.73
CA SER A 216 -29.63 1.86 5.70
C SER A 216 -30.63 2.91 5.21
N LEU A 217 -30.56 3.35 3.94
CA LEU A 217 -31.52 4.33 3.42
C LEU A 217 -32.95 3.77 3.38
N LYS A 218 -33.11 2.51 3.00
CA LYS A 218 -34.43 1.86 3.01
C LYS A 218 -34.99 1.63 4.40
N GLN A 219 -34.13 1.44 5.41
CA GLN A 219 -34.56 1.33 6.80
C GLN A 219 -35.12 2.68 7.32
N ASP A 220 -34.62 3.81 6.81
CA ASP A 220 -35.17 5.13 7.14
C ASP A 220 -36.53 5.37 6.45
N GLU A 221 -36.74 4.82 5.24
CA GLU A 221 -37.99 4.90 4.49
C GLU A 221 -39.10 4.00 5.07
N GLU A 222 -38.74 2.80 5.54
CA GLU A 222 -39.67 1.77 6.06
C GLU A 222 -39.33 1.39 7.52
N PRO A 223 -39.61 2.24 8.51
CA PRO A 223 -39.17 2.04 9.89
C PRO A 223 -39.83 0.83 10.60
N GLU A 224 -41.08 0.50 10.26
CA GLU A 224 -41.88 -0.50 11.00
C GLU A 224 -41.55 -1.97 10.65
N GLY A 225 -40.97 -2.23 9.48
CA GLY A 225 -40.82 -3.61 8.97
C GLY A 225 -39.63 -4.39 9.53
N ASN A 226 -38.61 -3.72 10.09
CA ASN A 226 -37.34 -4.31 10.56
C ASN A 226 -36.63 -5.26 9.55
N VAL A 227 -37.08 -5.30 8.30
CA VAL A 227 -36.59 -6.18 7.24
C VAL A 227 -35.19 -5.75 6.81
N TRP A 228 -35.00 -4.44 6.63
CA TRP A 228 -33.74 -3.88 6.16
C TRP A 228 -32.65 -3.93 7.23
N TYR A 229 -33.01 -3.74 8.51
CA TYR A 229 -32.13 -4.00 9.64
C TYR A 229 -31.65 -5.46 9.69
N LYS A 230 -32.57 -6.44 9.62
CA LYS A 230 -32.20 -7.87 9.59
C LYS A 230 -31.32 -8.23 8.39
N LYS A 231 -31.61 -7.67 7.21
CA LYS A 231 -30.76 -7.83 6.02
C LYS A 231 -29.37 -7.21 6.23
N GLY A 232 -29.31 -6.00 6.78
CA GLY A 232 -28.06 -5.30 7.09
C GLY A 232 -27.20 -6.04 8.11
N PHE A 233 -27.82 -6.62 9.15
CA PHE A 233 -27.16 -7.46 10.13
C PHE A 233 -26.52 -8.70 9.48
N LYS A 234 -27.32 -9.47 8.72
CA LYS A 234 -26.82 -10.67 8.03
C LYS A 234 -25.73 -10.32 7.02
N HIS A 235 -25.89 -9.25 6.28
CA HIS A 235 -24.89 -8.79 5.30
C HIS A 235 -23.58 -8.37 5.97
N SER A 236 -23.65 -7.71 7.13
CA SER A 236 -22.47 -7.33 7.90
C SER A 236 -21.77 -8.55 8.52
N ALA A 237 -22.51 -9.53 9.03
CA ALA A 237 -21.93 -10.77 9.52
C ALA A 237 -21.19 -11.56 8.41
N MET A 238 -21.80 -11.70 7.23
CA MET A 238 -21.15 -12.32 6.07
C MET A 238 -19.91 -11.54 5.63
N PHE A 239 -20.00 -10.20 5.61
CA PHE A 239 -18.88 -9.36 5.27
C PHE A 239 -17.72 -9.49 6.25
N LEU A 240 -17.95 -9.61 7.56
CA LEU A 240 -16.85 -9.77 8.52
C LEU A 240 -16.05 -11.06 8.29
N VAL A 241 -16.73 -12.17 7.98
CA VAL A 241 -16.05 -13.43 7.64
C VAL A 241 -15.25 -13.27 6.34
N PHE A 242 -15.85 -12.69 5.31
CA PHE A 242 -15.17 -12.40 4.05
C PHE A 242 -13.98 -11.45 4.25
N PHE A 243 -14.15 -10.42 5.07
CA PHE A 243 -13.17 -9.38 5.36
C PHE A 243 -11.94 -9.96 6.05
N ILE A 244 -12.09 -10.79 7.09
CA ILE A 244 -10.95 -11.39 7.79
C ILE A 244 -10.08 -12.21 6.82
N VAL A 245 -10.70 -13.02 5.95
CA VAL A 245 -9.97 -13.85 4.99
C VAL A 245 -9.29 -12.98 3.92
N THR A 246 -10.02 -12.03 3.35
CA THR A 246 -9.50 -11.19 2.25
C THR A 246 -8.47 -10.17 2.74
N GLU A 247 -8.60 -9.65 3.95
CA GLU A 247 -7.61 -8.75 4.57
C GLU A 247 -6.31 -9.50 4.87
N SER A 248 -6.38 -10.73 5.39
CA SER A 248 -5.20 -11.56 5.63
C SER A 248 -4.43 -11.83 4.34
N ILE A 249 -5.13 -12.21 3.27
CA ILE A 249 -4.50 -12.47 1.96
C ILE A 249 -3.98 -11.16 1.35
N MET A 250 -4.69 -10.05 1.51
CA MET A 250 -4.24 -8.73 1.06
C MET A 250 -2.94 -8.32 1.77
N SER A 251 -2.80 -8.57 3.08
CA SER A 251 -1.56 -8.30 3.81
C SER A 251 -0.37 -9.08 3.22
N TRP A 252 -0.59 -10.35 2.86
CA TRP A 252 0.44 -11.14 2.16
C TRP A 252 0.78 -10.57 0.79
N ASP A 253 -0.24 -10.18 0.02
CA ASP A 253 -0.11 -9.71 -1.35
C ASP A 253 0.50 -8.31 -1.47
N TRP A 254 0.18 -7.39 -0.55
CA TRP A 254 0.46 -5.95 -0.70
C TRP A 254 1.55 -5.46 0.27
N ILE A 255 1.78 -6.14 1.39
CA ILE A 255 2.82 -5.76 2.36
C ILE A 255 3.95 -6.77 2.35
N MET A 256 3.67 -8.04 2.65
CA MET A 256 4.72 -9.03 2.83
C MET A 256 5.46 -9.36 1.53
N SER A 257 4.76 -9.28 0.40
CA SER A 257 5.37 -9.53 -0.91
C SER A 257 6.42 -8.47 -1.31
N LEU A 258 6.53 -7.35 -0.59
CA LEU A 258 7.57 -6.33 -0.78
C LEU A 258 8.96 -6.85 -0.39
N ILE A 259 9.04 -7.72 0.63
CA ILE A 259 10.30 -8.25 1.18
C ILE A 259 10.15 -9.77 1.34
N LEU A 260 10.60 -10.53 0.34
CA LEU A 260 10.52 -12.00 0.35
C LEU A 260 11.73 -12.69 0.97
N THR A 261 12.77 -11.94 1.34
CA THR A 261 14.03 -12.43 1.94
C THR A 261 14.01 -12.50 3.46
N GLY A 262 12.98 -11.95 4.13
CA GLY A 262 12.79 -12.05 5.59
C GLY A 262 11.94 -13.26 5.99
N SER A 263 12.17 -13.79 7.20
CA SER A 263 11.35 -14.87 7.77
C SER A 263 9.87 -14.46 7.80
N GLN A 264 9.04 -15.17 7.02
CA GLN A 264 7.60 -14.94 6.96
C GLN A 264 6.96 -15.24 8.32
N HIS A 265 6.67 -14.21 9.11
CA HIS A 265 6.00 -14.39 10.39
C HIS A 265 4.48 -14.32 10.21
N TYR A 266 3.77 -15.37 10.65
CA TYR A 266 2.30 -15.43 10.60
C TYR A 266 1.60 -14.26 11.35
N LEU A 267 2.32 -13.58 12.24
CA LEU A 267 1.82 -12.48 13.05
C LEU A 267 1.62 -11.19 12.25
N ASP A 268 2.24 -11.05 11.07
CA ASP A 268 2.21 -9.79 10.33
C ASP A 268 0.83 -9.45 9.74
N GLY A 269 0.04 -10.47 9.40
CA GLY A 269 -1.38 -10.28 9.04
C GLY A 269 -2.23 -9.80 10.23
N MET A 270 -1.93 -10.27 11.44
CA MET A 270 -2.59 -9.79 12.65
C MET A 270 -2.16 -8.35 13.00
N TYR A 271 -0.90 -7.98 12.75
CA TYR A 271 -0.42 -6.61 12.93
C TYR A 271 -1.11 -5.63 11.97
N SER A 272 -1.32 -6.00 10.70
CA SER A 272 -2.11 -5.20 9.73
C SER A 272 -3.53 -4.94 10.24
N LEU A 273 -4.21 -5.97 10.73
CA LEU A 273 -5.56 -5.87 11.29
C LEU A 273 -5.59 -4.99 12.55
N VAL A 274 -4.62 -5.11 13.45
CA VAL A 274 -4.50 -4.29 14.66
C VAL A 274 -4.21 -2.83 14.30
N CYS A 275 -3.24 -2.54 13.42
CA CYS A 275 -2.95 -1.17 12.98
C CYS A 275 -4.17 -0.50 12.31
N SER A 276 -4.95 -1.26 11.55
CA SER A 276 -6.17 -0.75 10.89
C SER A 276 -7.30 -0.45 11.86
N LEU A 277 -7.36 -1.15 13.00
CA LEU A 277 -8.36 -0.95 14.04
C LEU A 277 -7.93 0.09 15.08
N VAL A 278 -6.63 0.22 15.36
CA VAL A 278 -6.07 1.18 16.33
C VAL A 278 -6.19 2.62 15.85
N VAL A 279 -6.16 2.87 14.53
CA VAL A 279 -6.41 4.23 13.97
C VAL A 279 -7.85 4.71 14.22
N LEU A 280 -8.75 3.83 14.69
CA LEU A 280 -10.16 4.15 14.96
C LEU A 280 -10.53 4.15 16.46
N GLN A 281 -9.56 3.94 17.37
CA GLN A 281 -9.73 4.10 18.81
C GLN A 281 -9.29 5.49 19.27
#